data_AF-A0A0M8W8V2-F1
#
_entry.id   AF-A0A0M8W8V2-F1
#
_cell.length_a   1.000
_cell.length_b   1.000
_cell.length_c   1.000
_cell.angle_alpha   90.00
_cell.angle_beta   90.00
_cell.angle_gamma   90.00
#
_symmetry.space_group_name_H-M   'P 1'
#
loop_
_entity.id
_entity.type
_entity.pdbx_description
1 polymer ?
#
loop_
_entity_poly.entity_id
_entity_poly.type
_entity_poly.pdbx_seq_one_letter_code
_entity_poly.pdbx_strand_id
1 'polypeptide(L)'
;MKAAITVQLDDAVSAALSHLRTGSAGQVSEDLRDAVALAGAVPPEVVACVEAAGEHVAYGELMEARTLLTVAQRLLAQFRHQPTAAQQAQVLLPSQASPPTTPIRV
;
A
#
# COMPACT_ATOMS: atom_id res chain seq x y z
N MET A 1 2.12 -16.16 -3.10
CA MET A 1 1.02 -15.88 -2.14
C MET A 1 1.11 -14.49 -1.48
N LYS A 2 1.76 -13.48 -2.11
CA LYS A 2 1.95 -12.14 -1.51
C LYS A 2 0.74 -11.19 -1.66
N ALA A 3 -0.10 -11.42 -2.68
CA ALA A 3 -1.23 -10.53 -3.02
C ALA A 3 -2.49 -10.77 -2.16
N ALA A 4 -2.78 -12.00 -1.73
CA ALA A 4 -3.99 -12.29 -0.95
C ALA A 4 -3.97 -11.63 0.43
N ILE A 5 -2.77 -11.44 0.99
CA ILE A 5 -2.59 -10.98 2.36
C ILE A 5 -2.67 -9.44 2.45
N THR A 6 -2.21 -8.73 1.42
CA THR A 6 -2.39 -7.26 1.31
C THR A 6 -3.82 -6.86 0.94
N VAL A 7 -4.64 -7.82 0.50
CA VAL A 7 -6.09 -7.62 0.30
C VAL A 7 -6.80 -7.54 1.63
N GLN A 8 -6.50 -8.45 2.57
CA GLN A 8 -7.13 -8.45 3.89
C GLN A 8 -6.89 -7.18 4.70
N LEU A 9 -5.65 -6.64 4.71
CA LEU A 9 -5.38 -5.41 5.46
C LEU A 9 -6.06 -4.17 4.85
N ASP A 10 -6.13 -4.09 3.53
CA ASP A 10 -6.81 -2.99 2.84
C ASP A 10 -8.33 -3.02 3.05
N ASP A 11 -8.92 -4.22 3.02
CA ASP A 11 -10.33 -4.42 3.35
C ASP A 11 -10.62 -4.04 4.81
N ALA A 12 -9.74 -4.42 5.74
CA ALA A 12 -9.86 -4.03 7.15
C ALA A 12 -9.74 -2.51 7.35
N VAL A 13 -8.79 -1.85 6.69
CA VAL A 13 -8.63 -0.39 6.72
C VAL A 13 -9.87 0.31 6.13
N SER A 14 -10.41 -0.22 5.04
CA SER A 14 -11.62 0.31 4.41
C SER A 14 -12.86 0.15 5.31
N ALA A 15 -13.04 -1.01 5.94
CA ALA A 15 -14.10 -1.27 6.90
C ALA A 15 -14.00 -0.34 8.12
N ALA A 16 -12.79 -0.19 8.68
CA ALA A 16 -12.50 0.71 9.78
C ALA A 16 -12.88 2.17 9.45
N LEU A 17 -12.51 2.67 8.27
CA LEU A 17 -12.90 4.01 7.82
C LEU A 17 -14.43 4.19 7.70
N SER A 18 -15.15 3.14 7.32
CA SER A 18 -16.62 3.13 7.26
C SER A 18 -17.23 3.19 8.66
N HIS A 19 -16.74 2.35 9.58
CA HIS A 19 -17.17 2.30 10.98
C HIS A 19 -16.92 3.62 11.72
N LEU A 20 -15.78 4.27 11.50
CA LEU A 20 -15.49 5.58 12.08
C LEU A 20 -16.39 6.68 11.53
N ARG A 21 -16.90 6.53 10.29
CA ARG A 21 -17.86 7.49 9.71
C ARG A 21 -19.26 7.34 10.29
N THR A 22 -19.66 6.12 10.65
CA THR A 22 -20.98 5.83 11.23
C THR A 22 -21.01 5.92 12.76
N GLY A 23 -19.86 6.12 13.42
CA GLY A 23 -19.74 6.21 14.87
C GLY A 23 -19.66 4.86 15.58
N SER A 24 -19.48 3.76 14.85
CA SER A 24 -19.40 2.41 15.40
C SER A 24 -17.96 1.94 15.57
N ALA A 25 -17.20 2.63 16.43
CA ALA A 25 -15.75 2.43 16.55
C ALA A 25 -15.32 1.27 17.47
N GLY A 26 -16.24 0.66 18.22
CA GLY A 26 -15.91 -0.26 19.32
C GLY A 26 -15.07 -1.49 18.94
N GLN A 27 -15.24 -2.01 17.73
CA GLN A 27 -14.53 -3.21 17.26
C GLN A 27 -13.32 -2.88 16.37
N VAL A 28 -13.16 -1.62 15.97
CA VAL A 28 -12.19 -1.21 14.94
C VAL A 28 -10.75 -1.49 15.37
N SER A 29 -10.40 -1.25 16.64
CA SER A 29 -9.03 -1.47 17.13
C SER A 29 -8.63 -2.95 17.14
N GLU A 30 -9.57 -3.85 17.45
CA GLU A 30 -9.31 -5.29 17.46
C GLU A 30 -9.20 -5.83 16.04
N ASP A 31 -10.16 -5.47 15.16
CA ASP A 31 -10.16 -5.86 13.75
C ASP A 31 -8.87 -5.43 13.02
N LEU A 32 -8.38 -4.22 13.31
CA LEU A 32 -7.14 -3.70 12.74
C LEU A 32 -5.90 -4.46 13.25
N ARG A 33 -5.87 -4.81 14.54
CA ARG A 33 -4.75 -5.58 15.12
C ARG A 33 -4.67 -6.98 14.51
N ASP A 34 -5.81 -7.64 14.37
CA ASP A 34 -5.89 -8.97 13.75
C ASP A 34 -5.49 -8.91 12.27
N ALA A 35 -5.95 -7.88 11.57
CA ALA A 35 -5.56 -7.66 10.18
C ALA A 35 -4.06 -7.43 10.01
N VAL A 36 -3.41 -6.70 10.93
CA VAL A 36 -1.94 -6.51 10.93
C VAL A 36 -1.21 -7.80 11.26
N ALA A 37 -1.68 -8.58 12.25
CA ALA A 37 -1.06 -9.85 12.62
C ALA A 37 -1.14 -10.90 11.49
N LEU A 38 -2.23 -10.86 10.71
CA LEU A 38 -2.39 -11.67 9.50
C LEU A 38 -1.68 -11.06 8.29
N ALA A 39 -1.39 -9.76 8.31
CA ALA A 39 -0.71 -9.08 7.22
C ALA A 39 0.73 -9.59 7.10
N GLY A 40 1.09 -10.00 5.89
CA GLY A 40 2.41 -10.51 5.54
C GLY A 40 3.40 -9.36 5.35
N ALA A 41 4.25 -9.44 4.33
CA ALA A 41 5.21 -8.36 4.03
C ALA A 41 4.51 -7.08 3.52
N VAL A 42 3.98 -6.28 4.45
CA VAL A 42 3.53 -4.90 4.27
C VAL A 42 4.61 -3.90 4.72
N PRO A 43 4.61 -2.67 4.19
CA PRO A 43 5.53 -1.64 4.63
C PRO A 43 5.36 -1.32 6.13
N PRO A 44 6.46 -1.11 6.87
CA PRO A 44 6.40 -0.79 8.30
C PRO A 44 5.64 0.51 8.58
N GLU A 45 5.63 1.46 7.63
CA GLU A 45 4.88 2.70 7.73
C GLU A 45 3.37 2.48 7.74
N VAL A 46 2.88 1.45 7.03
CA VAL A 46 1.46 1.07 7.06
C VAL A 46 1.11 0.51 8.43
N VAL A 47 1.95 -0.38 8.97
CA VAL A 47 1.74 -0.99 10.29
C VAL A 47 1.70 0.09 11.37
N ALA A 48 2.67 1.00 11.38
CA ALA A 48 2.73 2.09 12.35
C ALA A 48 1.49 3.00 12.29
N CYS A 49 0.99 3.31 11.08
CA CYS A 49 -0.23 4.10 10.92
C CYS A 49 -1.47 3.37 11.46
N VAL A 50 -1.56 2.05 11.25
CA VAL A 50 -2.70 1.24 11.70
C VAL A 50 -2.69 1.05 13.22
N GLU A 51 -1.52 0.77 13.82
CA GLU A 51 -1.36 0.66 15.27
C GLU A 51 -1.71 1.97 15.97
N ALA A 52 -1.16 3.10 15.51
CA ALA A 52 -1.47 4.41 16.05
C ALA A 52 -2.96 4.75 15.89
N ALA A 53 -3.58 4.41 14.77
CA ALA A 53 -5.02 4.61 14.59
C ALA A 53 -5.84 3.80 15.61
N GLY A 54 -5.44 2.55 15.89
CA GLY A 54 -6.10 1.71 16.89
C GLY A 54 -6.03 2.29 18.31
N GLU A 55 -4.92 2.96 18.66
CA GLU A 55 -4.78 3.70 19.93
C GLU A 55 -5.73 4.89 19.98
N HIS A 56 -5.74 5.74 18.95
CA HIS A 56 -6.65 6.88 18.86
C HIS A 56 -8.13 6.46 18.95
N VAL A 57 -8.51 5.34 18.35
CA VAL A 57 -9.86 4.78 18.50
C VAL A 57 -10.18 4.43 19.96
N ALA A 58 -9.24 3.81 20.67
CA ALA A 58 -9.42 3.45 22.08
C ALA A 58 -9.60 4.68 22.99
N TYR A 59 -9.02 5.83 22.60
CA TYR A 59 -9.19 7.11 23.31
C TYR A 59 -10.37 7.96 22.79
N GLY A 60 -11.10 7.49 21.77
CA GLY A 60 -12.22 8.24 21.16
C GLY A 60 -11.79 9.38 20.23
N GLU A 61 -10.52 9.44 19.85
CA GLU A 61 -9.91 10.42 18.94
C GLU A 61 -10.18 10.02 17.48
N LEU A 62 -11.46 10.05 17.09
CA LEU A 62 -11.92 9.48 15.81
C LEU A 62 -11.40 10.24 14.58
N MET A 63 -11.09 11.54 14.71
CA MET A 63 -10.55 12.33 13.60
C MET A 63 -9.10 11.96 13.29
N GLU A 64 -8.31 11.78 14.33
CA GLU A 64 -6.91 11.36 14.31
C GLU A 64 -6.81 9.94 13.75
N ALA A 65 -7.62 9.01 14.29
CA ALA A 65 -7.74 7.65 13.79
C ALA A 65 -8.09 7.62 12.29
N ARG A 66 -9.08 8.41 11.86
CA ARG A 66 -9.49 8.48 10.45
C ARG A 66 -8.36 9.01 9.56
N THR A 67 -7.61 9.98 10.05
CA THR A 67 -6.49 10.58 9.32
C THR A 67 -5.40 9.54 9.07
N LEU A 68 -5.00 8.83 10.12
CA LEU A 68 -3.97 7.78 10.04
C LEU A 68 -4.40 6.62 9.14
N LEU A 69 -5.65 6.16 9.23
CA LEU A 69 -6.16 5.12 8.35
C LEU A 69 -6.25 5.56 6.88
N THR A 70 -6.54 6.84 6.63
CA THR A 70 -6.50 7.40 5.27
C THR A 70 -5.06 7.39 4.71
N VAL A 71 -4.06 7.67 5.55
CA VAL A 71 -2.64 7.58 5.17
C VAL A 71 -2.26 6.12 4.89
N ALA A 72 -2.64 5.19 5.77
CA ALA A 72 -2.40 3.76 5.59
C ALA A 72 -2.99 3.25 4.26
N GLN A 73 -4.22 3.61 3.94
CA GLN A 73 -4.89 3.25 2.68
C GLN A 73 -4.11 3.76 1.46
N ARG A 74 -3.61 5.00 1.50
CA ARG A 74 -2.82 5.57 0.38
C ARG A 74 -1.49 4.83 0.20
N LEU A 75 -0.81 4.51 1.29
CA LEU A 75 0.43 3.73 1.26
C LEU A 75 0.20 2.31 0.71
N LEU A 76 -0.88 1.66 1.11
CA LEU A 76 -1.29 0.36 0.57
C LEU A 76 -1.58 0.41 -0.93
N ALA A 77 -2.30 1.44 -1.39
CA ALA A 77 -2.57 1.64 -2.81
C ALA A 77 -1.28 1.84 -3.64
N GLN A 78 -0.32 2.62 -3.11
CA GLN A 78 0.99 2.81 -3.73
C GLN A 78 1.79 1.50 -3.78
N PHE A 79 1.77 0.73 -2.70
CA PHE A 79 2.47 -0.56 -2.63
C PHE A 79 1.91 -1.59 -3.63
N ARG A 80 0.59 -1.59 -3.88
CA ARG A 80 -0.02 -2.43 -4.91
C ARG A 80 0.35 -2.00 -6.33
N HIS A 81 0.49 -0.70 -6.56
CA HIS A 81 0.77 -0.14 -7.87
C HIS A 81 2.25 -0.02 -8.20
N GLN A 82 3.15 -0.29 -7.25
CA GLN A 82 4.57 -0.29 -7.53
C GLN A 82 4.87 -1.47 -8.47
N PRO A 83 5.21 -1.21 -9.75
CA PRO A 83 5.62 -2.28 -10.64
C PRO A 83 6.88 -2.86 -10.02
N THR A 84 6.90 -4.16 -9.77
CA THR A 84 8.15 -4.85 -9.41
C THR A 84 9.23 -4.40 -10.39
N ALA A 85 10.41 -4.01 -9.91
CA ALA A 85 11.51 -3.48 -10.73
C ALA A 85 11.85 -4.35 -11.97
N ALA A 86 11.44 -5.63 -11.97
CA ALA A 86 11.43 -6.52 -13.13
C ALA A 86 10.66 -5.97 -14.36
N GLN A 87 9.61 -5.16 -14.17
CA GLN A 87 8.80 -4.61 -15.26
C GLN A 87 9.43 -3.37 -15.91
N GLN A 88 10.28 -2.64 -15.17
CA GLN A 88 10.96 -1.44 -15.69
C GLN A 88 12.17 -1.77 -16.57
N ALA A 89 12.81 -2.93 -16.35
CA ALA A 89 13.94 -3.37 -17.18
C ALA A 89 13.55 -3.76 -18.62
N GLN A 90 12.26 -4.04 -18.88
CA GLN A 90 11.80 -4.48 -20.21
C GLN A 90 11.48 -3.32 -21.17
N VAL A 91 11.36 -2.09 -20.67
CA VAL A 91 10.97 -0.91 -21.48
C VAL A 91 12.19 -0.15 -22.03
N LEU A 92 13.42 -0.47 -21.60
CA LEU A 92 14.62 0.31 -21.91
C LEU A 92 15.57 -0.29 -22.95
N LEU A 93 15.10 -1.08 -23.92
CA LEU A 93 15.88 -1.42 -25.12
C LEU A 93 15.20 -0.92 -26.40
N PRO A 94 15.49 0.31 -26.87
CA PRO A 94 15.44 0.59 -28.29
C PRO A 94 16.60 -0.17 -28.97
N SER A 95 16.27 -1.07 -29.89
CA SER A 95 17.18 -1.79 -30.77
C SER A 95 18.29 -0.89 -31.32
N GLN A 96 19.52 -1.18 -30.94
CA GLN A 96 20.71 -0.67 -31.61
C GLN A 96 20.73 -1.20 -33.05
N ALA A 97 20.63 -0.30 -34.02
CA ALA A 97 21.01 -0.58 -35.40
C ALA A 97 21.88 0.59 -35.90
N SER A 98 23.18 0.48 -35.71
CA SER A 98 24.18 1.32 -36.38
C SER A 98 24.21 0.98 -37.87
N PRO A 99 24.21 1.96 -38.79
CA PRO A 99 24.54 1.69 -40.19
C PRO A 99 26.07 1.59 -40.37
N PRO A 100 26.59 0.64 -41.19
CA PRO A 100 28.00 0.63 -41.55
C PRO A 100 28.31 1.78 -42.53
N THR A 101 29.31 2.59 -42.18
CA THR A 101 29.92 3.58 -43.07
C THR A 101 30.83 2.89 -44.07
N THR A 102 30.56 3.05 -45.36
CA THR A 102 31.50 2.69 -46.43
C THR A 102 32.03 3.98 -47.06
N PRO A 103 33.35 4.24 -47.07
CA PRO A 103 33.90 5.33 -47.89
C PRO A 103 34.03 4.86 -49.34
N ILE A 104 33.39 5.56 -50.28
CA ILE A 104 33.67 5.39 -51.71
C ILE A 104 34.89 6.24 -52.05
N ARG A 105 35.91 5.58 -52.62
CA ARG A 105 37.12 6.18 -53.18
C ARG A 105 37.18 5.79 -54.66
N VAL A 106 36.93 6.73 -55.57
CA VAL A 106 37.48 6.83 -56.94
C VAL A 106 37.18 8.22 -57.50
#